data_AF-V4B8I1-F1
#
_entry.id   AF-V4B8I1-F1
#
_cell.length_a   1.000
_cell.length_b   1.000
_cell.length_c   1.000
_cell.angle_alpha   90.00
_cell.angle_beta   90.00
_cell.angle_gamma   90.00
#
_symmetry.space_group_name_H-M   'P 1'
#
loop_
_entity.id
_entity.type
_entity.pdbx_description
1 polymer ?
#
loop_
_entity_poly.entity_id
_entity_poly.type
_entity_poly.pdbx_seq_one_letter_code
_entity_poly.pdbx_strand_id
1 'polypeptide(L)'
;CVKGCYPKQLLKQWDDYDERKVSENDRPGIFKDDQLFIVFEFADGGCDLSAFQFDNPNQAKSVLIQTAYALAVAEEAFEFEHRDLHIGNVLVKATEDRTVDCTIDGHKVSIETNGVHIFIIDFTMSRLKKDGVIIHCNLADDKTLFEGEGDYQFDIYRLMKEHNGNKWDDFKPYSNIFWLHYLTDCILKKKRFKSNTRVDREVLKDIRQLFKELLDYGSAKDLVINSEFFNPS
;
A
#
# COMPACT_ATOMS: atom_id res chain seq x y z
N CYS A 1 12.32 -20.76 -9.19
CA CYS A 1 13.57 -20.70 -8.41
C CYS A 1 14.74 -20.74 -9.39
N VAL A 2 15.63 -19.76 -9.32
CA VAL A 2 16.83 -19.64 -10.17
C VAL A 2 18.05 -20.02 -9.33
N LYS A 3 19.06 -20.65 -9.94
CA LYS A 3 20.29 -21.05 -9.27
C LYS A 3 21.50 -20.44 -10.00
N GLY A 4 22.45 -19.87 -9.27
CA GLY A 4 23.69 -19.34 -9.84
C GLY A 4 24.23 -18.10 -9.12
N CYS A 5 25.37 -17.58 -9.57
CA CYS A 5 25.88 -16.28 -9.12
C CYS A 5 24.98 -15.13 -9.61
N TYR A 6 25.13 -13.95 -9.01
CA TYR A 6 24.48 -12.74 -9.51
C TYR A 6 24.94 -12.40 -10.94
N PRO A 7 24.02 -12.20 -11.90
CA PRO A 7 24.37 -11.88 -13.28
C PRO A 7 25.23 -10.59 -13.37
N LYS A 8 26.30 -10.64 -14.18
CA LYS A 8 27.23 -9.50 -14.37
C LYS A 8 26.52 -8.21 -14.80
N GLN A 9 25.48 -8.33 -15.62
CA GLN A 9 24.69 -7.19 -16.07
C GLN A 9 23.90 -6.55 -14.91
N LEU A 10 23.32 -7.35 -14.01
CA LEU A 10 22.61 -6.86 -12.82
C LEU A 10 23.57 -6.24 -11.81
N LEU A 11 24.78 -6.80 -11.64
CA LEU A 11 25.82 -6.18 -10.81
C LEU A 11 26.20 -4.80 -11.33
N LYS A 12 26.35 -4.64 -12.65
CA LYS A 12 26.60 -3.31 -13.25
C LYS A 12 25.45 -2.34 -12.96
N GLN A 13 24.19 -2.77 -13.09
CA GLN A 13 23.05 -1.91 -12.78
C GLN A 13 22.95 -1.55 -11.29
N TRP A 14 23.38 -2.46 -10.41
CA TRP A 14 23.51 -2.18 -8.99
C TRP A 14 24.57 -1.10 -8.73
N ASP A 15 25.75 -1.22 -9.35
CA ASP A 15 26.84 -0.23 -9.23
C ASP A 15 26.38 1.15 -9.74
N ASP A 16 25.74 1.19 -10.93
CA ASP A 16 25.19 2.43 -11.51
C ASP A 16 24.12 3.08 -10.59
N TYR A 17 23.38 2.29 -9.82
CA TYR A 17 22.39 2.81 -8.86
C TYR A 17 23.07 3.34 -7.60
N ASP A 18 24.00 2.57 -7.02
CA ASP A 18 24.74 2.93 -5.80
C ASP A 18 25.49 4.25 -5.97
N GLU A 19 26.17 4.45 -7.11
CA GLU A 19 26.86 5.71 -7.42
C GLU A 19 25.91 6.93 -7.44
N ARG A 20 24.65 6.74 -7.83
CA ARG A 20 23.67 7.83 -7.99
C ARG A 20 22.82 8.09 -6.74
N LYS A 21 22.55 7.05 -5.94
CA LYS A 21 21.55 7.08 -4.88
C LYS A 21 22.07 6.63 -3.52
N VAL A 22 23.25 6.00 -3.48
CA VAL A 22 23.83 5.31 -2.31
C VAL A 22 22.89 4.21 -1.83
N SER A 23 23.24 2.97 -2.14
CA SER A 23 22.50 1.79 -1.70
C SER A 23 22.73 1.56 -0.22
N GLU A 24 21.66 1.21 0.49
CA GLU A 24 21.75 0.73 1.88
C GLU A 24 22.06 -0.77 1.95
N ASN A 25 22.05 -1.47 0.80
CA ASN A 25 22.28 -2.91 0.72
C ASN A 25 23.75 -3.23 0.45
N ASP A 26 24.18 -4.42 0.86
CA ASP A 26 25.45 -4.97 0.41
C ASP A 26 25.42 -5.27 -1.10
N ARG A 27 26.53 -4.98 -1.79
CA ARG A 27 26.69 -5.35 -3.20
C ARG A 27 26.54 -6.87 -3.37
N PRO A 28 25.60 -7.39 -4.19
CA PRO A 28 25.25 -8.82 -4.21
C PRO A 28 26.24 -9.70 -4.99
N GLY A 29 27.50 -9.28 -5.13
CA GLY A 29 28.55 -10.03 -5.83
C GLY A 29 29.13 -11.21 -5.03
N ILE A 30 28.69 -11.40 -3.78
CA ILE A 30 29.21 -12.42 -2.86
C ILE A 30 28.66 -13.83 -3.12
N PHE A 31 27.55 -13.95 -3.86
CA PHE A 31 26.85 -15.22 -4.05
C PHE A 31 27.55 -16.13 -5.07
N LYS A 32 27.66 -17.41 -4.71
CA LYS A 32 28.28 -18.47 -5.53
C LYS A 32 27.25 -19.14 -6.46
N ASP A 33 27.72 -20.05 -7.30
CA ASP A 33 26.95 -20.76 -8.32
C ASP A 33 25.89 -21.70 -7.75
N ASP A 34 25.96 -22.02 -6.46
CA ASP A 34 24.99 -22.84 -5.75
C ASP A 34 23.85 -22.06 -5.09
N GLN A 35 23.93 -20.72 -5.03
CA GLN A 35 22.91 -19.86 -4.44
C GLN A 35 21.58 -20.00 -5.17
N LEU A 36 20.49 -20.09 -4.40
CA LEU A 36 19.12 -20.10 -4.90
C LEU A 36 18.47 -18.72 -4.72
N PHE A 37 17.73 -18.30 -5.75
CA PHE A 37 16.94 -17.07 -5.76
C PHE A 37 15.50 -17.35 -6.14
N ILE A 38 14.58 -16.60 -5.54
CA ILE A 38 13.22 -16.46 -6.04
C ILE A 38 13.18 -15.17 -6.86
N VAL A 39 12.76 -15.27 -8.11
CA VAL A 39 12.63 -14.13 -9.01
C VAL A 39 11.15 -14.01 -9.34
N PHE A 40 10.58 -12.85 -9.03
CA PHE A 40 9.23 -12.48 -9.41
C PHE A 40 9.32 -11.45 -10.54
N GLU A 41 8.56 -11.66 -11.61
CA GLU A 41 8.41 -10.70 -12.70
C GLU A 41 7.03 -10.04 -12.56
N PHE A 42 7.02 -8.71 -12.49
CA PHE A 42 5.81 -7.92 -12.31
C PHE A 42 5.65 -6.90 -13.43
N ALA A 43 4.43 -6.44 -13.65
CA ALA A 43 4.19 -5.26 -14.47
C ALA A 43 4.81 -4.01 -13.81
N ASP A 44 5.28 -3.08 -14.64
CA ASP A 44 5.78 -1.79 -14.15
C ASP A 44 4.63 -0.92 -13.62
N GLY A 45 4.56 -0.80 -12.29
CA GLY A 45 3.57 -0.01 -11.57
C GLY A 45 3.88 1.48 -11.43
N GLY A 46 4.96 1.98 -12.05
CA GLY A 46 5.39 3.37 -11.92
C GLY A 46 6.32 3.58 -10.72
N CYS A 47 6.20 4.73 -10.06
CA CYS A 47 7.01 5.04 -8.87
C CYS A 47 6.18 4.89 -7.60
N ASP A 48 6.87 4.65 -6.48
CA ASP A 48 6.22 4.58 -5.18
C ASP A 48 5.57 5.92 -4.81
N LEU A 49 4.54 5.82 -3.97
CA LEU A 49 3.76 6.97 -3.56
C LEU A 49 4.64 7.96 -2.78
N SER A 50 5.81 7.60 -2.23
CA SER A 50 6.71 8.55 -1.55
C SER A 50 7.42 9.47 -2.55
N ALA A 51 7.79 8.94 -3.72
CA ALA A 51 8.40 9.68 -4.82
C ALA A 51 7.38 10.37 -5.74
N PHE A 52 6.14 9.88 -5.79
CA PHE A 52 5.12 10.44 -6.69
C PHE A 52 4.76 11.90 -6.34
N GLN A 53 4.70 12.75 -7.37
CA GLN A 53 4.36 14.18 -7.27
C GLN A 53 3.00 14.44 -7.90
N PHE A 54 1.99 14.66 -7.06
CA PHE A 54 0.64 14.98 -7.51
C PHE A 54 0.57 16.33 -8.23
N ASP A 55 -0.18 16.37 -9.32
CA ASP A 55 -0.54 17.59 -10.02
C ASP A 55 -1.59 18.38 -9.23
N ASN A 56 -2.61 17.68 -8.74
CA ASN A 56 -3.72 18.26 -7.99
C ASN A 56 -4.28 17.29 -6.94
N PRO A 57 -5.06 17.75 -5.94
CA PRO A 57 -5.61 16.89 -4.91
C PRO A 57 -6.60 15.81 -5.39
N ASN A 58 -7.21 15.92 -6.58
CA ASN A 58 -8.10 14.85 -7.07
C ASN A 58 -7.32 13.57 -7.40
N GLN A 59 -6.06 13.67 -7.83
CA GLN A 59 -5.21 12.49 -7.98
C GLN A 59 -4.97 11.80 -6.65
N ALA A 60 -4.71 12.56 -5.58
CA ALA A 60 -4.54 11.98 -4.24
C ALA A 60 -5.84 11.37 -3.69
N LYS A 61 -6.99 12.03 -3.91
CA LYS A 61 -8.31 11.46 -3.63
C LYS A 61 -8.51 10.14 -4.38
N SER A 62 -8.20 10.09 -5.67
CA SER A 62 -8.31 8.87 -6.47
C SER A 62 -7.37 7.76 -5.99
N VAL A 63 -6.12 8.07 -5.62
CA VAL A 63 -5.19 7.09 -5.03
C VAL A 63 -5.79 6.46 -3.76
N LEU A 64 -6.35 7.28 -2.85
CA LEU A 64 -6.99 6.77 -1.63
C LEU A 64 -8.20 5.90 -1.94
N ILE A 65 -9.05 6.34 -2.89
CA ILE A 65 -10.25 5.59 -3.29
C ILE A 65 -9.87 4.23 -3.89
N GLN A 66 -8.97 4.23 -4.88
CA GLN A 66 -8.53 3.01 -5.54
C GLN A 66 -7.85 2.06 -4.55
N THR A 67 -7.04 2.57 -3.62
CA THR A 67 -6.37 1.77 -2.58
C THR A 67 -7.40 1.09 -1.66
N ALA A 68 -8.39 1.85 -1.16
CA ALA A 68 -9.41 1.30 -0.28
C ALA A 68 -10.29 0.26 -0.99
N TYR A 69 -10.70 0.51 -2.24
CA TYR A 69 -11.45 -0.49 -3.02
C TYR A 69 -10.63 -1.73 -3.33
N ALA A 70 -9.33 -1.61 -3.64
CA ALA A 70 -8.45 -2.76 -3.85
C ALA A 70 -8.35 -3.64 -2.59
N LEU A 71 -8.18 -3.00 -1.42
CA LEU A 71 -8.18 -3.69 -0.13
C LEU A 71 -9.55 -4.34 0.15
N ALA A 72 -10.64 -3.63 -0.08
CA ALA A 72 -11.99 -4.12 0.17
C ALA A 72 -12.35 -5.35 -0.69
N VAL A 73 -11.96 -5.35 -1.97
CA VAL A 73 -12.11 -6.51 -2.86
C VAL A 73 -11.26 -7.69 -2.37
N ALA A 74 -10.04 -7.43 -1.92
CA ALA A 74 -9.17 -8.48 -1.38
C ALA A 74 -9.66 -9.03 -0.02
N GLU A 75 -10.22 -8.18 0.84
CA GLU A 75 -10.91 -8.56 2.08
C GLU A 75 -12.07 -9.53 1.77
N GLU A 76 -12.93 -9.17 0.81
CA GLU A 76 -14.08 -10.01 0.42
C GLU A 76 -13.64 -11.34 -0.19
N ALA A 77 -12.65 -11.32 -1.09
CA ALA A 77 -12.24 -12.51 -1.82
C ALA A 77 -11.37 -13.47 -0.99
N PHE A 78 -10.52 -12.94 -0.11
CA PHE A 78 -9.45 -13.71 0.52
C PHE A 78 -9.27 -13.42 2.01
N GLU A 79 -10.21 -12.73 2.67
CA GLU A 79 -10.00 -12.25 4.04
C GLU A 79 -8.62 -11.56 4.18
N PHE A 80 -8.26 -10.73 3.20
CA PHE A 80 -6.91 -10.18 3.06
C PHE A 80 -6.61 -9.04 4.05
N GLU A 81 -5.38 -9.03 4.57
CA GLU A 81 -4.77 -7.90 5.26
C GLU A 81 -3.39 -7.64 4.69
N HIS A 82 -3.09 -6.39 4.33
CA HIS A 82 -1.76 -6.06 3.78
C HIS A 82 -0.67 -6.09 4.86
N ARG A 83 -0.98 -5.50 6.02
CA ARG A 83 -0.15 -5.41 7.23
C ARG A 83 1.18 -4.66 7.13
N ASP A 84 1.57 -4.24 5.93
CA ASP A 84 2.71 -3.33 5.75
C ASP A 84 2.52 -2.31 4.63
N LEU A 85 1.34 -1.69 4.55
CA LEU A 85 1.00 -0.78 3.44
C LEU A 85 1.52 0.64 3.68
N HIS A 86 2.83 0.76 3.90
CA HIS A 86 3.49 2.06 4.01
C HIS A 86 3.55 2.76 2.65
N ILE A 87 3.95 4.04 2.64
CA ILE A 87 3.91 4.88 1.43
C ILE A 87 4.83 4.38 0.30
N GLY A 88 5.77 3.48 0.59
CA GLY A 88 6.61 2.81 -0.40
C GLY A 88 5.90 1.67 -1.14
N ASN A 89 4.85 1.10 -0.53
CA ASN A 89 4.16 -0.10 -1.01
C ASN A 89 2.88 0.19 -1.81
N VAL A 90 2.65 1.47 -2.12
CA VAL A 90 1.65 1.91 -3.11
C VAL A 90 2.39 2.54 -4.26
N LEU A 91 2.44 1.88 -5.40
CA LEU A 91 2.97 2.46 -6.64
C LEU A 91 1.88 3.25 -7.35
N VAL A 92 2.28 4.31 -8.05
CA VAL A 92 1.38 5.18 -8.81
C VAL A 92 1.94 5.40 -10.21
N LYS A 93 1.10 5.17 -11.21
CA LYS A 93 1.41 5.39 -12.63
C LYS A 93 0.40 6.33 -13.25
N ALA A 94 0.85 7.20 -14.16
CA ALA A 94 -0.06 7.96 -15.00
C ALA A 94 -0.84 7.03 -15.92
N THR A 95 -2.12 7.31 -16.14
CA THR A 95 -2.97 6.54 -17.06
C THR A 95 -3.86 7.46 -17.89
N GLU A 96 -4.19 7.03 -19.10
CA GLU A 96 -5.19 7.65 -19.98
C GLU A 96 -6.60 7.08 -19.74
N ASP A 97 -6.69 5.94 -19.03
CA ASP A 97 -7.96 5.34 -18.65
C ASP A 97 -8.73 6.29 -17.73
N ARG A 98 -9.99 6.55 -18.06
CA ARG A 98 -10.83 7.45 -17.26
C ARG A 98 -11.28 6.82 -15.95
N THR A 99 -11.55 5.53 -15.99
CA THR A 99 -12.04 4.78 -14.84
C THR A 99 -11.27 3.47 -14.66
N VAL A 100 -11.26 2.97 -13.43
CA VAL A 100 -10.89 1.60 -13.10
C VAL A 100 -12.10 0.91 -12.48
N ASP A 101 -12.45 -0.26 -13.01
CA ASP A 101 -13.63 -1.00 -12.57
C ASP A 101 -13.26 -2.07 -11.55
N CYS A 102 -14.10 -2.23 -10.53
CA CYS A 102 -14.03 -3.33 -9.59
C CYS A 102 -15.42 -3.90 -9.32
N THR A 103 -15.49 -5.00 -8.57
CA THR A 103 -16.75 -5.60 -8.12
C THR A 103 -16.66 -5.90 -6.64
N ILE A 104 -17.61 -5.37 -5.88
CA ILE A 104 -17.71 -5.57 -4.43
C ILE A 104 -19.17 -5.84 -4.06
N ASP A 105 -19.43 -6.83 -3.22
CA ASP A 105 -20.78 -7.33 -2.93
C ASP A 105 -21.59 -7.68 -4.21
N GLY A 106 -20.90 -8.14 -5.26
CA GLY A 106 -21.51 -8.43 -6.56
C GLY A 106 -21.94 -7.18 -7.37
N HIS A 107 -21.71 -5.97 -6.86
CA HIS A 107 -21.99 -4.71 -7.53
C HIS A 107 -20.74 -4.21 -8.27
N LYS A 108 -20.91 -3.84 -9.54
CA LYS A 108 -19.86 -3.19 -10.31
C LYS A 108 -19.73 -1.73 -9.89
N VAL A 109 -18.51 -1.33 -9.57
CA VAL A 109 -18.15 0.06 -9.24
C VAL A 109 -17.12 0.54 -10.26
N SER A 110 -17.30 1.76 -10.76
CA SER A 110 -16.37 2.41 -11.68
C SER A 110 -15.75 3.62 -10.98
N ILE A 111 -14.44 3.59 -10.77
CA ILE A 111 -13.70 4.58 -9.98
C ILE A 111 -12.98 5.52 -10.93
N GLU A 112 -13.24 6.83 -10.83
CA GLU A 112 -12.53 7.84 -11.62
C GLU A 112 -11.03 7.87 -11.26
N THR A 113 -10.17 7.60 -12.25
CA THR A 113 -8.71 7.51 -12.08
C THR A 113 -8.08 8.87 -11.80
N ASN A 114 -8.72 9.96 -12.25
CA ASN A 114 -8.13 11.29 -12.28
C ASN A 114 -6.72 11.30 -12.92
N GLY A 115 -6.49 10.42 -13.90
CA GLY A 115 -5.23 10.28 -14.63
C GLY A 115 -4.14 9.48 -13.90
N VAL A 116 -4.47 8.78 -12.80
CA VAL A 116 -3.54 7.93 -12.05
C VAL A 116 -4.12 6.54 -11.78
N HIS A 117 -3.26 5.52 -11.80
CA HIS A 117 -3.59 4.13 -11.47
C HIS A 117 -2.65 3.63 -10.38
N ILE A 118 -3.19 2.96 -9.36
CA ILE A 118 -2.41 2.44 -8.23
C ILE A 118 -2.06 0.97 -8.39
N PHE A 119 -0.94 0.56 -7.79
CA PHE A 119 -0.56 -0.84 -7.64
C PHE A 119 -0.09 -1.06 -6.19
N ILE A 120 -0.76 -1.94 -5.46
CA ILE A 120 -0.33 -2.36 -4.12
C ILE A 120 0.70 -3.49 -4.27
N ILE A 121 1.84 -3.35 -3.59
CA ILE A 121 2.97 -4.28 -3.68
C ILE A 121 3.49 -4.67 -2.30
N ASP A 122 4.41 -5.63 -2.28
CA ASP A 122 5.09 -6.15 -1.08
C ASP A 122 4.15 -6.79 -0.06
N PHE A 123 3.91 -8.09 -0.29
CA PHE A 123 3.04 -8.91 0.56
C PHE A 123 3.81 -9.67 1.63
N THR A 124 5.04 -9.26 1.95
CA THR A 124 5.94 -9.99 2.86
C THR A 124 5.30 -10.22 4.23
N MET A 125 4.53 -9.25 4.73
CA MET A 125 3.88 -9.30 6.05
C MET A 125 2.38 -9.62 5.99
N SER A 126 1.83 -9.78 4.78
CA SER A 126 0.39 -9.90 4.57
C SER A 126 -0.20 -11.20 5.14
N ARG A 127 -1.52 -11.22 5.23
CA ARG A 127 -2.33 -12.38 5.60
C ARG A 127 -3.48 -12.53 4.63
N LEU A 128 -3.75 -13.77 4.23
CA LEU A 128 -4.92 -14.11 3.44
C LEU A 128 -5.37 -15.54 3.73
N LYS A 129 -6.57 -15.87 3.29
CA LYS A 129 -7.13 -17.20 3.33
C LYS A 129 -7.61 -17.60 1.95
N LYS A 130 -7.14 -18.74 1.46
CA LYS A 130 -7.53 -19.29 0.16
C LYS A 130 -7.80 -20.77 0.30
N ASP A 131 -8.93 -21.23 -0.23
CA ASP A 131 -9.34 -22.63 -0.18
C ASP A 131 -9.33 -23.23 1.24
N GLY A 132 -9.69 -22.42 2.24
CA GLY A 132 -9.70 -22.79 3.65
C GLY A 132 -8.33 -22.76 4.34
N VAL A 133 -7.24 -22.49 3.61
CA VAL A 133 -5.87 -22.41 4.15
C VAL A 133 -5.50 -20.96 4.44
N ILE A 134 -5.05 -20.70 5.66
CA ILE A 134 -4.52 -19.39 6.06
C ILE A 134 -3.04 -19.33 5.65
N ILE A 135 -2.68 -18.28 4.92
CA ILE A 135 -1.32 -17.96 4.50
C ILE A 135 -0.98 -16.61 5.13
N HIS A 136 0.02 -16.57 6.00
CA HIS A 136 0.43 -15.35 6.66
C HIS A 136 1.91 -15.39 7.03
N CYS A 137 2.50 -14.21 7.22
CA CYS A 137 3.76 -14.08 7.95
C CYS A 137 3.47 -14.06 9.46
N ASN A 138 4.18 -14.89 10.23
CA ASN A 138 4.05 -14.87 11.69
C ASN A 138 5.02 -13.84 12.29
N LEU A 139 4.47 -12.72 12.78
CA LEU A 139 5.24 -11.61 13.32
C LEU A 139 5.35 -11.64 14.85
N ALA A 140 4.87 -12.70 15.51
CA ALA A 140 4.72 -12.75 16.97
C ALA A 140 6.04 -12.55 17.73
N ASP A 141 7.15 -13.01 17.15
CA ASP A 141 8.48 -13.04 17.77
C ASP A 141 9.43 -11.94 17.25
N ASP A 142 9.03 -11.14 16.27
CA ASP A 142 9.84 -10.05 15.74
C ASP A 142 9.77 -8.84 16.67
N LYS A 143 10.73 -8.71 17.59
CA LYS A 143 10.77 -7.57 18.51
C LYS A 143 11.14 -6.27 17.81
N THR A 144 12.04 -6.35 16.83
CA THR A 144 12.61 -5.17 16.15
C THR A 144 11.56 -4.39 15.38
N LEU A 145 10.57 -5.08 14.80
CA LEU A 145 9.46 -4.48 14.08
C LEU A 145 8.65 -3.48 14.95
N PHE A 146 8.51 -3.77 16.25
CA PHE A 146 7.64 -2.98 17.15
C PHE A 146 8.39 -1.90 17.94
N GLU A 147 9.72 -1.87 17.86
CA GLU A 147 10.60 -0.93 18.57
C GLU A 147 10.93 0.33 17.75
N GLY A 148 10.51 0.38 16.47
CA GLY A 148 10.75 1.55 15.62
C GLY A 148 10.04 2.82 16.12
N GLU A 149 10.64 3.98 15.89
CA GLU A 149 10.15 5.30 16.32
C GLU A 149 10.37 6.37 15.24
N GLY A 150 9.73 7.52 15.39
CA GLY A 150 9.97 8.71 14.54
C GLY A 150 9.07 8.82 13.30
N ASP A 151 8.25 7.80 13.00
CA ASP A 151 7.24 7.83 11.95
C ASP A 151 5.95 7.11 12.42
N TYR A 152 4.79 7.61 11.98
CA TYR A 152 3.50 7.02 12.29
C TYR A 152 3.38 5.56 11.81
N GLN A 153 4.17 5.18 10.80
CA GLN A 153 4.30 3.79 10.34
C GLN A 153 4.58 2.81 11.50
N PHE A 154 5.47 3.19 12.42
CA PHE A 154 5.83 2.30 13.52
C PHE A 154 4.73 2.18 14.57
N ASP A 155 3.91 3.22 14.74
CA ASP A 155 2.71 3.14 15.58
C ASP A 155 1.70 2.15 14.99
N ILE A 156 1.58 2.06 13.67
CA ILE A 156 0.66 1.11 13.01
C ILE A 156 1.02 -0.34 13.37
N TYR A 157 2.31 -0.72 13.38
CA TYR A 157 2.71 -2.06 13.80
C TYR A 157 2.29 -2.38 15.25
N ARG A 158 2.46 -1.42 16.16
CA ARG A 158 2.04 -1.57 17.56
C ARG A 158 0.52 -1.67 17.69
N LEU A 159 -0.22 -0.82 16.98
CA LEU A 159 -1.69 -0.84 16.96
C LEU A 159 -2.24 -2.16 16.43
N MET A 160 -1.65 -2.71 15.35
CA MET A 160 -2.04 -4.04 14.84
C MET A 160 -1.78 -5.14 15.86
N LYS A 161 -0.59 -5.13 16.49
CA LYS A 161 -0.22 -6.13 17.51
C LYS A 161 -1.14 -6.08 18.73
N GLU A 162 -1.48 -4.89 19.21
CA GLU A 162 -2.43 -4.70 20.29
C GLU A 162 -3.83 -5.20 19.89
N HIS A 163 -4.31 -4.80 18.71
CA HIS A 163 -5.64 -5.14 18.22
C HIS A 163 -5.85 -6.64 17.99
N ASN A 164 -4.82 -7.33 17.48
CA ASN A 164 -4.89 -8.79 17.25
C ASN A 164 -4.42 -9.63 18.45
N GLY A 165 -3.98 -9.01 19.56
CA GLY A 165 -3.46 -9.73 20.73
C GLY A 165 -2.22 -10.57 20.42
N ASN A 166 -1.39 -10.11 19.49
CA ASN A 166 -0.23 -10.81 18.92
C ASN A 166 -0.54 -12.14 18.20
N LYS A 167 -1.79 -12.35 17.75
CA LYS A 167 -2.21 -13.51 16.94
C LYS A 167 -2.31 -13.10 15.47
N TRP A 168 -1.31 -13.50 14.68
CA TRP A 168 -1.15 -13.04 13.30
C TRP A 168 -1.83 -13.94 12.26
N ASP A 169 -2.44 -15.04 12.64
CA ASP A 169 -3.26 -15.89 11.76
C ASP A 169 -4.74 -15.44 11.70
N ASP A 170 -5.24 -14.85 12.78
CA ASP A 170 -6.58 -14.25 12.87
C ASP A 170 -6.82 -13.22 11.76
N PHE A 171 -8.05 -13.20 11.22
CA PHE A 171 -8.48 -12.13 10.31
C PHE A 171 -8.93 -10.91 11.11
N LYS A 172 -8.20 -9.80 10.95
CA LYS A 172 -8.46 -8.51 11.59
C LYS A 172 -8.42 -7.39 10.55
N PRO A 173 -9.46 -7.24 9.70
CA PRO A 173 -9.44 -6.28 8.57
C PRO A 173 -9.28 -4.82 9.02
N TYR A 174 -9.51 -4.51 10.29
CA TYR A 174 -9.21 -3.21 10.87
C TYR A 174 -7.72 -2.82 10.73
N SER A 175 -6.81 -3.78 10.52
CA SER A 175 -5.42 -3.50 10.16
C SER A 175 -5.29 -2.73 8.83
N ASN A 176 -6.15 -3.01 7.85
CA ASN A 176 -6.20 -2.26 6.59
C ASN A 176 -6.66 -0.81 6.82
N ILE A 177 -7.59 -0.60 7.77
CA ILE A 177 -8.04 0.74 8.18
C ILE A 177 -6.90 1.54 8.83
N PHE A 178 -6.11 0.92 9.70
CA PHE A 178 -4.92 1.58 10.25
C PHE A 178 -3.96 2.05 9.15
N TRP A 179 -3.73 1.24 8.12
CA TRP A 179 -2.87 1.61 7.01
C TRP A 179 -3.48 2.68 6.09
N LEU A 180 -4.78 2.64 5.82
CA LEU A 180 -5.47 3.70 5.08
C LEU A 180 -5.41 5.03 5.83
N HIS A 181 -5.52 5.00 7.17
CA HIS A 181 -5.34 6.17 8.03
C HIS A 181 -3.90 6.70 7.96
N TYR A 182 -2.90 5.83 8.00
CA TYR A 182 -1.50 6.19 7.78
C TYR A 182 -1.25 6.83 6.40
N LEU A 183 -1.77 6.24 5.32
CA LEU A 183 -1.58 6.77 3.96
C LEU A 183 -2.25 8.13 3.81
N THR A 184 -3.44 8.30 4.40
CA THR A 184 -4.15 9.58 4.42
C THR A 184 -3.35 10.64 5.17
N ASP A 185 -2.76 10.30 6.32
CA ASP A 185 -1.86 11.18 7.07
C ASP A 185 -0.65 11.61 6.23
N CYS A 186 -0.01 10.66 5.55
CA CYS A 186 1.13 10.94 4.69
C CYS A 186 0.77 11.84 3.51
N ILE A 187 -0.38 11.63 2.87
CA ILE A 187 -0.89 12.52 1.82
C ILE A 187 -1.12 13.93 2.36
N LEU A 188 -1.73 14.06 3.55
CA LEU A 188 -2.04 15.37 4.13
C LEU A 188 -0.81 16.14 4.61
N LYS A 189 0.20 15.46 5.16
CA LYS A 189 1.36 16.08 5.81
C LYS A 189 2.61 16.12 4.95
N LYS A 190 2.87 15.06 4.18
CA LYS A 190 4.14 14.86 3.45
C LYS A 190 4.04 15.25 1.98
N LYS A 191 2.83 15.29 1.40
CA LYS A 191 2.64 15.59 -0.03
C LYS A 191 2.36 17.06 -0.32
N ARG A 192 2.85 17.46 -1.50
CA ARG A 192 2.62 18.79 -2.09
C ARG A 192 1.89 18.61 -3.42
N PHE A 193 1.12 19.61 -3.79
CA PHE A 193 0.32 19.63 -5.02
C PHE A 193 0.77 20.80 -5.89
N LYS A 194 0.81 20.62 -7.21
CA LYS A 194 1.20 21.69 -8.14
C LYS A 194 0.11 22.77 -8.24
N SER A 195 -1.15 22.41 -8.06
CA SER A 195 -2.29 23.34 -8.07
C SER A 195 -2.84 23.65 -6.67
N ASN A 196 -3.44 24.83 -6.50
CA ASN A 196 -4.12 25.27 -5.28
C ASN A 196 -5.35 26.16 -5.59
N THR A 197 -6.25 25.63 -6.39
CA THR A 197 -7.53 26.26 -6.74
C THR A 197 -8.54 26.19 -5.59
N ARG A 198 -9.72 26.82 -5.76
CA ARG A 198 -10.82 26.66 -4.80
C ARG A 198 -11.29 25.20 -4.73
N VAL A 199 -11.40 24.53 -5.87
CA VAL A 199 -11.80 23.11 -5.96
C VAL A 199 -10.80 22.23 -5.20
N ASP A 200 -9.49 22.47 -5.40
CA ASP A 200 -8.42 21.75 -4.70
C ASP A 200 -8.54 21.86 -3.17
N ARG A 201 -8.93 23.03 -2.67
CA ARG A 201 -9.14 23.25 -1.23
C ARG A 201 -10.33 22.48 -0.69
N GLU A 202 -11.43 22.36 -1.44
CA GLU A 202 -12.58 21.54 -1.03
C GLU A 202 -12.21 20.06 -1.02
N VAL A 203 -11.53 19.55 -2.04
CA VAL A 203 -11.04 18.16 -2.07
C VAL A 203 -10.13 17.85 -0.87
N LEU A 204 -9.23 18.77 -0.52
CA LEU A 204 -8.41 18.62 0.68
C LEU A 204 -9.22 18.71 1.99
N LYS A 205 -10.38 19.37 2.02
CA LYS A 205 -11.28 19.29 3.18
C LYS A 205 -11.92 17.93 3.26
N ASP A 206 -12.38 17.36 2.13
CA ASP A 206 -12.92 16.00 2.09
C ASP A 206 -11.91 14.98 2.61
N ILE A 207 -10.65 15.05 2.16
CA ILE A 207 -9.59 14.13 2.61
C ILE A 207 -9.31 14.30 4.11
N ARG A 208 -9.35 15.54 4.64
CA ARG A 208 -9.22 15.78 6.09
C ARG A 208 -10.44 15.30 6.87
N GLN A 209 -11.62 15.31 6.28
CA GLN A 209 -12.82 14.79 6.91
C GLN A 209 -12.73 13.26 6.97
N LEU A 210 -12.40 12.61 5.85
CA LEU A 210 -12.11 11.16 5.79
C LEU A 210 -11.09 10.76 6.86
N PHE A 211 -9.98 11.49 6.99
CA PHE A 211 -8.97 11.20 8.01
C PHE A 211 -9.55 11.12 9.44
N LYS A 212 -10.50 12.00 9.78
CA LYS A 212 -11.09 12.05 11.13
C LYS A 212 -12.03 10.89 11.42
N GLU A 213 -12.72 10.39 10.40
CA GLU A 213 -13.73 9.33 10.53
C GLU A 213 -13.18 7.94 10.15
N LEU A 214 -11.98 7.84 9.56
CA LEU A 214 -11.45 6.59 9.01
C LEU A 214 -11.42 5.45 10.04
N LEU A 215 -11.09 5.79 11.29
CA LEU A 215 -11.03 4.83 12.41
C LEU A 215 -12.41 4.44 12.96
N ASP A 216 -13.50 5.02 12.47
CA ASP A 216 -14.86 4.64 12.86
C ASP A 216 -15.38 3.42 12.07
N TYR A 217 -14.67 3.00 11.00
CA TYR A 217 -15.03 1.87 10.15
C TYR A 217 -14.28 0.59 10.52
N GLY A 218 -14.94 -0.57 10.47
CA GLY A 218 -14.38 -1.85 10.88
C GLY A 218 -13.44 -2.53 9.87
N SER A 219 -13.50 -2.13 8.59
CA SER A 219 -12.76 -2.76 7.47
C SER A 219 -12.74 -1.84 6.24
N ALA A 220 -11.87 -2.10 5.26
CA ALA A 220 -11.88 -1.33 4.01
C ALA A 220 -13.22 -1.51 3.26
N LYS A 221 -13.82 -2.71 3.32
CA LYS A 221 -15.16 -2.98 2.79
C LYS A 221 -16.24 -2.13 3.46
N ASP A 222 -16.25 -2.08 4.78
CA ASP A 222 -17.17 -1.22 5.55
C ASP A 222 -17.01 0.26 5.14
N LEU A 223 -15.76 0.73 5.05
CA LEU A 223 -15.43 2.09 4.62
C LEU A 223 -15.99 2.43 3.23
N VAL A 224 -15.71 1.61 2.21
CA VAL A 224 -16.11 1.94 0.83
C VAL A 224 -17.62 1.81 0.58
N ILE A 225 -18.35 1.10 1.43
CA ILE A 225 -19.80 0.99 1.35
C ILE A 225 -20.49 2.14 2.09
N ASN A 226 -20.02 2.47 3.30
CA ASN A 226 -20.77 3.32 4.22
C ASN A 226 -20.30 4.78 4.30
N SER A 227 -19.11 5.12 3.77
CA SER A 227 -18.61 6.50 3.82
C SER A 227 -19.13 7.36 2.66
N GLU A 228 -19.61 8.57 2.99
CA GLU A 228 -19.98 9.60 2.01
C GLU A 228 -18.79 10.05 1.14
N PHE A 229 -17.55 9.85 1.59
CA PHE A 229 -16.36 10.15 0.80
C PHE A 229 -16.28 9.31 -0.48
N PHE A 230 -16.78 8.09 -0.41
CA PHE A 230 -16.77 7.11 -1.51
C PHE A 230 -18.09 7.10 -2.28
N ASN A 231 -19.21 7.31 -1.58
CA ASN A 231 -20.56 7.33 -2.13
C ASN A 231 -21.25 8.66 -1.79
N PRO A 232 -20.88 9.78 -2.44
CA PRO A 232 -21.52 11.07 -2.20
C PRO A 232 -23.01 11.00 -2.60
N SER A 233 -23.88 11.50 -1.72
CA SER A 233 -25.32 11.61 -1.94
C SER A 233 -25.69 12.57 -3.06
#